data_AF-A0AAU8H335-F1
#
_entry.id   AF-A0AAU8H335-F1
#
_cell.length_a   1.000
_cell.length_b   1.000
_cell.length_c   1.000
_cell.angle_alpha   90.00
_cell.angle_beta   90.00
_cell.angle_gamma   90.00
#
_symmetry.space_group_name_H-M   'P 1'
#
loop_
_entity.id
_entity.type
_entity.pdbx_description
1 polymer ?
#
loop_
_entity_poly.entity_id
_entity_poly.type
_entity_poly.pdbx_seq_one_letter_code
_entity_poly.pdbx_strand_id
1 'polypeptide(L)'
;MRKISSIACVVFVFLAFFLSRSAFCFDSSFSDFGDYGTTKEDRLRYNPFENEWSYEPEDARLKYNPFENEWSYEPEDARLKYNPFENRWEWAH
;
A
#
# COMPACT_ATOMS: atom_id res chain seq x y z
N MET A 1 59.33 19.77 4.71
CA MET A 1 57.94 20.24 4.54
C MET A 1 57.18 19.28 3.62
N ARG A 2 56.58 18.19 4.12
CA ARG A 2 55.81 17.22 3.28
C ARG A 2 54.51 16.70 3.92
N LYS A 3 54.20 17.06 5.17
CA LYS A 3 53.05 16.50 5.91
C LYS A 3 51.72 17.25 5.70
N ILE A 4 51.76 18.53 5.32
CA ILE A 4 50.56 19.38 5.19
C ILE A 4 49.74 18.98 3.94
N SER A 5 50.41 18.57 2.85
CA SER A 5 49.75 18.12 1.60
C SER A 5 48.95 16.82 1.78
N SER A 6 49.43 15.91 2.65
CA SER A 6 48.77 14.62 2.90
C SER A 6 47.48 14.78 3.72
N ILE A 7 47.45 15.70 4.68
CA ILE A 7 46.27 15.96 5.52
C ILE A 7 45.19 16.67 4.70
N ALA A 8 45.56 17.61 3.83
CA ALA A 8 44.62 18.28 2.93
C ALA A 8 43.92 17.29 1.98
N CYS A 9 44.64 16.32 1.43
CA CYS A 9 44.05 15.27 0.58
C CYS A 9 43.05 14.38 1.34
N VAL A 10 43.39 13.98 2.57
CA VAL A 10 42.51 13.14 3.40
C VAL A 10 41.23 13.89 3.77
N VAL A 11 41.35 15.15 4.20
CA VAL A 11 40.19 15.99 4.52
C VAL A 11 39.30 16.19 3.29
N PHE A 12 39.89 16.42 2.11
CA PHE A 12 39.12 16.60 0.87
C PHE A 12 38.37 15.33 0.44
N VAL A 13 38.97 14.14 0.58
CA VAL A 13 38.31 12.87 0.29
C VAL A 13 37.18 12.58 1.27
N PHE A 14 37.36 12.88 2.55
CA PHE A 14 36.29 12.74 3.55
C PHE A 14 35.15 13.73 3.31
N LEU A 15 35.45 14.99 2.94
CA LEU A 15 34.43 15.99 2.60
C LEU A 15 33.64 15.60 1.34
N ALA A 16 34.31 15.07 0.32
CA ALA A 16 33.66 14.57 -0.89
C ALA A 16 32.78 13.33 -0.64
N PHE A 17 33.17 12.46 0.30
CA PHE A 17 32.35 11.31 0.71
C PHE A 17 31.11 11.72 1.52
N PHE A 18 31.19 12.81 2.29
CA PHE A 18 30.04 13.33 3.04
C PHE A 18 29.08 14.14 2.15
N LEU A 19 29.59 14.84 1.13
CA LEU A 19 28.78 15.62 0.19
C LEU A 19 28.09 14.78 -0.90
N SER A 20 28.50 13.52 -1.12
CA SER A 20 27.88 12.65 -2.14
C SER A 20 26.64 11.88 -1.63
N ARG A 21 26.39 11.87 -0.31
CA ARG A 21 25.24 11.16 0.29
C ARG A 21 23.92 11.94 0.26
N SER A 22 23.92 13.19 -0.20
CA SER A 22 22.72 14.04 -0.24
C SER A 22 21.96 13.99 -1.58
N ALA A 23 22.34 13.14 -2.54
CA ALA A 23 21.72 13.11 -3.87
C ALA A 23 20.73 11.95 -4.11
N PHE A 24 20.23 11.30 -3.05
CA PHE A 24 19.10 10.39 -3.16
C PHE A 24 18.02 10.78 -2.14
N CYS A 25 17.42 11.94 -2.35
CA CYS A 25 16.02 12.09 -1.97
C CYS A 25 15.25 11.51 -3.17
N PHE A 26 14.81 10.26 -3.07
CA PHE A 26 13.79 9.72 -3.96
C PHE A 26 12.54 10.54 -3.66
N ASP A 27 12.29 11.57 -4.46
CA ASP A 27 11.07 12.34 -4.39
C ASP A 27 9.94 11.44 -4.88
N SER A 28 9.35 10.69 -3.96
CA SER A 28 8.11 9.96 -4.17
C SER A 28 6.91 10.89 -4.08
N SER A 29 6.97 12.04 -4.75
CA SER A 29 5.89 13.04 -4.77
C SER A 29 5.36 13.20 -6.20
N PHE A 30 5.14 12.09 -6.91
CA PHE A 30 4.25 12.07 -8.07
C PHE A 30 2.91 11.45 -7.67
N SER A 31 2.12 12.23 -6.93
CA SER A 31 0.70 11.98 -6.72
C SER A 31 -0.03 13.31 -6.78
N ASP A 32 -0.01 13.93 -7.96
CA ASP A 32 -0.82 15.12 -8.24
C ASP A 32 -1.34 15.08 -9.68
N PHE A 33 -2.22 14.13 -9.95
CA PHE A 33 -3.21 14.26 -11.03
C PHE A 33 -4.41 13.35 -10.77
N GLY A 34 -5.36 13.82 -9.96
CA GLY A 34 -6.62 13.09 -9.76
C GLY A 34 -7.41 13.49 -8.52
N ASP A 35 -7.78 14.76 -8.40
CA ASP A 35 -8.87 15.19 -7.52
C ASP A 35 -10.21 14.66 -8.04
N TYR A 36 -10.59 13.45 -7.61
CA TYR A 36 -11.98 12.98 -7.55
C TYR A 36 -12.15 12.04 -6.35
N GLY A 37 -12.39 12.62 -5.16
CA GLY A 37 -13.16 12.00 -4.06
C GLY A 37 -12.52 10.83 -3.31
N THR A 38 -12.17 11.07 -2.03
CA THR A 38 -12.01 10.05 -0.97
C THR A 38 -11.35 8.73 -1.42
N THR A 39 -10.03 8.70 -1.48
CA THR A 39 -9.30 7.43 -1.36
C THR A 39 -9.52 6.94 0.08
N LYS A 40 -10.58 6.18 0.34
CA LYS A 40 -10.56 5.25 1.47
C LYS A 40 -9.31 4.42 1.24
N GLU A 41 -8.32 4.56 2.12
CA GLU A 41 -7.08 3.83 1.93
C GLU A 41 -7.38 2.34 2.09
N ASP A 42 -7.27 1.60 0.98
CA ASP A 42 -7.33 0.15 1.03
C ASP A 42 -6.13 -0.37 1.81
N ARG A 43 -6.38 -1.30 2.73
CA ARG A 43 -5.36 -1.91 3.58
C ARG A 43 -5.30 -3.39 3.33
N LEU A 44 -4.07 -3.92 3.33
CA LEU A 44 -3.86 -5.37 3.26
C LEU A 44 -4.44 -6.04 4.50
N ARG A 45 -5.39 -6.94 4.31
CA ARG A 45 -6.07 -7.70 5.35
C ARG A 45 -5.97 -9.19 5.08
N TYR A 46 -5.97 -9.96 6.16
CA TYR A 46 -5.97 -11.42 6.12
C TYR A 46 -7.36 -11.95 6.42
N ASN A 47 -7.82 -12.90 5.62
CA ASN A 47 -9.02 -13.69 5.85
C ASN A 47 -8.61 -15.06 6.41
N PRO A 48 -8.85 -15.34 7.71
CA PRO A 48 -8.44 -16.60 8.33
C PRO A 48 -9.29 -17.81 7.91
N PHE A 49 -10.48 -17.60 7.33
CA PHE A 49 -11.36 -18.69 6.92
C PHE A 49 -11.02 -19.22 5.53
N GLU A 50 -10.61 -18.33 4.63
CA GLU A 50 -10.13 -18.69 3.29
C GLU A 50 -8.60 -18.81 3.22
N ASN A 51 -7.88 -18.38 4.26
CA ASN A 51 -6.41 -18.34 4.32
C ASN A 51 -5.78 -17.47 3.21
N GLU A 52 -6.40 -16.33 2.94
CA GLU A 52 -6.04 -15.43 1.85
C GLU A 52 -5.76 -14.00 2.33
N TRP A 53 -4.96 -13.27 1.56
CA TRP A 53 -4.68 -11.86 1.79
C TRP A 53 -5.29 -11.03 0.66
N SER A 54 -6.00 -9.97 1.00
CA SER A 54 -6.64 -9.06 0.05
C SER A 54 -6.49 -7.60 0.49
N TYR A 55 -6.55 -6.67 -0.46
CA TYR A 55 -6.62 -5.24 -0.16
C TYR A 55 -8.08 -4.85 -0.03
N GLU A 56 -8.44 -4.31 1.14
CA GLU A 56 -9.83 -4.05 1.49
C GLU A 56 -10.01 -2.64 2.03
N PRO A 57 -11.16 -2.00 1.77
CA PRO A 57 -11.49 -0.71 2.35
C PRO A 57 -11.41 -0.74 3.88
N GLU A 58 -11.05 0.40 4.50
CA GLU A 58 -10.86 0.46 5.95
C GLU A 58 -12.14 0.09 6.74
N ASP A 59 -13.31 0.39 6.20
CA ASP A 59 -14.61 0.06 6.81
C ASP A 59 -15.16 -1.32 6.42
N ALA A 60 -14.48 -2.05 5.54
CA ALA A 60 -14.88 -3.40 5.18
C ALA A 60 -14.78 -4.33 6.40
N ARG A 61 -15.76 -5.22 6.53
CA ARG A 61 -15.84 -6.22 7.58
C ARG A 61 -16.04 -7.59 6.97
N LEU A 62 -15.47 -8.59 7.64
CA LEU A 62 -15.63 -9.96 7.20
C LEU A 62 -17.09 -10.41 7.37
N LYS A 63 -17.73 -10.82 6.28
CA LYS A 63 -19.11 -11.33 6.23
C LYS A 63 -19.13 -12.73 5.65
N TYR A 64 -20.08 -13.54 6.12
CA TYR A 64 -20.30 -14.90 5.64
C TYR A 64 -21.48 -14.96 4.68
N ASN A 65 -21.27 -15.52 3.49
CA ASN A 65 -22.30 -15.79 2.52
C ASN A 65 -22.78 -17.26 2.67
N PRO A 66 -23.98 -17.51 3.23
CA PRO A 66 -24.47 -18.87 3.47
C PRO A 66 -24.90 -19.61 2.20
N PHE A 67 -25.07 -18.93 1.06
CA PHE A 67 -25.48 -19.55 -0.20
C PHE A 67 -24.27 -20.11 -0.96
N GLU A 68 -23.12 -19.43 -0.85
CA GLU A 68 -21.87 -19.85 -1.49
C GLU A 68 -20.88 -20.50 -0.49
N ASN A 69 -21.20 -20.45 0.82
CA ASN A 69 -20.35 -20.96 1.91
C ASN A 69 -18.93 -20.34 1.94
N GLU A 70 -18.85 -19.03 1.70
CA GLU A 70 -17.60 -18.27 1.61
C GLU A 70 -17.57 -17.11 2.63
N TRP A 71 -16.37 -16.75 3.08
CA TRP A 71 -16.13 -15.51 3.84
C TRP A 71 -15.44 -14.47 2.96
N SER A 72 -15.96 -13.24 2.92
CA SER A 72 -15.33 -12.11 2.20
C SER A 72 -15.38 -10.83 3.04
N TYR A 73 -14.45 -9.90 2.78
CA TYR A 73 -14.51 -8.55 3.33
C TYR A 73 -15.46 -7.71 2.48
N GLU A 74 -16.43 -7.09 3.14
CA GLU A 74 -17.51 -6.38 2.45
C GLU A 74 -17.87 -5.08 3.19
N PRO A 75 -18.38 -4.05 2.50
CA PRO A 75 -18.91 -2.85 3.14
C PRO A 75 -20.01 -3.18 4.15
N GLU A 76 -20.15 -2.36 5.19
CA GLU A 76 -21.13 -2.62 6.27
C GLU A 76 -22.57 -2.68 5.76
N ASP A 77 -22.91 -1.85 4.78
CA ASP A 77 -24.22 -1.75 4.14
C ASP A 77 -24.49 -2.80 3.04
N ALA A 78 -23.49 -3.58 2.64
CA ALA A 78 -23.63 -4.60 1.61
C ALA A 78 -24.67 -5.67 1.99
N ARG A 79 -25.47 -6.08 1.00
CA ARG A 79 -26.55 -7.08 1.11
C ARG A 79 -26.38 -8.18 0.06
N LEU A 80 -26.76 -9.41 0.41
CA LEU A 80 -26.76 -10.51 -0.53
C LEU A 80 -27.82 -10.30 -1.61
N LYS A 81 -27.40 -10.42 -2.86
CA LYS A 81 -28.25 -10.34 -4.04
C LYS A 81 -27.94 -11.51 -4.97
N TYR A 82 -28.99 -12.11 -5.52
CA TYR A 82 -28.83 -13.16 -6.51
C TYR A 82 -28.48 -12.56 -7.87
N ASN A 83 -27.38 -13.01 -8.45
CA ASN A 83 -26.93 -12.69 -9.80
C ASN A 83 -27.36 -13.80 -10.76
N PRO A 84 -28.38 -13.59 -11.61
CA PRO A 84 -28.89 -14.62 -12.52
C PRO A 84 -27.95 -14.92 -13.69
N PHE A 85 -27.01 -14.03 -14.02
CA PHE A 85 -26.06 -14.26 -15.11
C PHE A 85 -24.96 -15.25 -14.70
N GLU A 86 -24.56 -15.21 -13.43
CA GLU A 86 -23.54 -16.09 -12.85
C GLU A 86 -24.16 -17.24 -12.04
N ASN A 87 -25.48 -17.22 -11.83
CA ASN A 87 -26.22 -18.17 -11.02
C ASN A 87 -25.63 -18.34 -9.60
N ARG A 88 -25.28 -17.21 -8.97
CA ARG A 88 -24.68 -17.17 -7.63
C ARG A 88 -25.22 -16.02 -6.79
N TRP A 89 -25.06 -16.11 -5.49
CA TRP A 89 -25.33 -15.00 -4.57
C TRP A 89 -24.04 -14.23 -4.30
N GLU A 90 -24.12 -12.90 -4.43
CA GLU A 90 -22.98 -12.00 -4.21
C GLU A 90 -23.39 -10.83 -3.31
N TRP A 91 -22.41 -10.21 -2.68
CA TRP A 91 -22.61 -8.97 -1.92
C TRP A 91 -22.74 -7.78 -2.87
N ALA A 92 -23.78 -6.98 -2.68
CA ALA A 92 -24.03 -5.76 -3.45
C ALA A 92 -24.23 -4.57 -2.51
N HIS A 93 -23.72 -3.40 -2.91
CA HIS A 93 -23.83 -2.12 -2.21
C HIS A 93 -24.11 -1.00 -3.22
#